data_AF-A0A7S1RH54-F1
#
_entry.id   AF-A0A7S1RH54-F1
#
_cell.length_a   1.000
_cell.length_b   1.000
_cell.length_c   1.000
_cell.angle_alpha   90.00
_cell.angle_beta   90.00
_cell.angle_gamma   90.00
#
_symmetry.space_group_name_H-M   'P 1'
#
loop_
_entity.id
_entity.type
_entity.pdbx_description
1 polymer ?
#
loop_
_entity_poly.entity_id
_entity_poly.type
_entity_poly.pdbx_seq_one_letter_code
_entity_poly.pdbx_strand_id
1 'polypeptide(L)'
;RGTDIVPSPAARRAGGLRVVFAFLPENFRVECQGLGRAGRQGDPGTAELAISLEDALVRELAAAAPPLPRPQLSGGLGPGPAAFVEELYARRSAKVAELS
;
A
#
# COMPACT_ATOMS: atom_id res chain seq x y z
N ARG A 1 -7.18 7.91 -17.76
CA ARG A 1 -8.02 7.25 -16.71
C ARG A 1 -9.25 6.71 -17.43
N GLY A 2 -9.71 5.48 -17.14
CA GLY A 2 -10.95 4.94 -17.76
C GLY A 2 -10.78 3.91 -18.88
N THR A 3 -9.56 3.65 -19.35
CA THR A 3 -9.29 2.57 -20.32
C THR A 3 -9.25 1.22 -19.61
N ASP A 4 -9.94 0.24 -20.19
CA ASP A 4 -9.88 -1.15 -19.72
C ASP A 4 -8.52 -1.78 -20.09
N ILE A 5 -7.88 -2.41 -19.11
CA ILE A 5 -6.61 -3.11 -19.32
C ILE A 5 -6.95 -4.59 -19.43
N VAL A 6 -7.04 -5.08 -20.66
CA VAL A 6 -7.36 -6.49 -20.92
C VAL A 6 -6.06 -7.31 -20.87
N PRO A 7 -5.85 -8.18 -19.87
CA PRO A 7 -4.65 -8.99 -19.80
C PRO A 7 -4.67 -10.07 -20.89
N SER A 8 -3.52 -10.28 -21.53
CA SER A 8 -3.34 -11.34 -22.51
C SER A 8 -3.53 -12.73 -21.86
N PRO A 9 -3.82 -13.79 -22.63
CA PRO A 9 -3.92 -15.15 -22.10
C PRO A 9 -2.65 -15.60 -21.33
N ALA A 10 -1.46 -15.16 -21.77
CA ALA A 10 -0.21 -15.43 -21.09
C ALA A 10 -0.13 -14.72 -19.73
N ALA A 11 -0.53 -13.44 -19.67
CA ALA A 11 -0.57 -12.68 -18.42
C ALA A 11 -1.56 -13.30 -17.42
N ARG A 12 -2.76 -13.70 -17.87
CA ARG A 12 -3.76 -14.38 -17.02
C ARG A 12 -3.21 -15.65 -16.38
N ARG A 13 -2.50 -16.48 -17.15
CA ARG A 13 -1.83 -17.69 -16.64
C ARG A 13 -0.70 -17.38 -15.66
N ALA A 14 -0.08 -16.20 -15.77
CA ALA A 14 0.98 -15.73 -14.89
C ALA A 14 0.47 -15.00 -13.62
N GLY A 15 -0.84 -15.02 -13.33
CA GLY A 15 -1.43 -14.34 -12.18
C GLY A 15 -2.10 -12.99 -12.50
N GLY A 16 -2.15 -12.61 -13.78
CA GLY A 16 -2.89 -11.47 -14.27
C GLY A 16 -2.21 -10.13 -14.05
N LEU A 17 -3.01 -9.06 -13.93
CA LEU A 17 -2.48 -7.70 -13.80
C LEU A 17 -2.04 -7.43 -12.36
N ARG A 18 -0.77 -7.05 -12.20
CA ARG A 18 -0.21 -6.56 -10.93
C ARG A 18 -0.09 -5.04 -10.96
N VAL A 19 -0.74 -4.40 -9.99
CA VAL A 19 -0.63 -2.95 -9.77
C VAL A 19 0.36 -2.72 -8.64
N VAL A 20 1.38 -1.90 -8.89
CA VAL A 20 2.37 -1.56 -7.86
C VAL A 20 2.31 -0.06 -7.59
N PHE A 21 2.04 0.30 -6.34
CA PHE A 21 2.17 1.67 -5.87
C PHE A 21 3.60 1.86 -5.38
N ALA A 22 4.29 2.87 -5.91
CA ALA A 22 5.66 3.21 -5.52
C ALA A 22 5.71 4.27 -4.39
N PHE A 23 4.60 4.51 -3.72
CA PHE A 23 4.46 5.45 -2.61
C PHE A 23 3.23 5.09 -1.77
N LEU A 24 3.16 5.61 -0.54
CA LEU A 24 1.97 5.54 0.30
C LEU A 24 1.01 6.68 -0.07
N PRO A 25 -0.18 6.41 -0.63
CA PRO A 25 -1.15 7.48 -0.92
C PRO A 25 -1.74 8.02 0.39
N GLU A 26 -2.00 9.32 0.46
CA GLU A 26 -2.65 9.93 1.64
C GLU A 26 -4.12 9.50 1.77
N ASN A 27 -4.79 9.28 0.63
CA ASN A 27 -6.20 8.93 0.59
C ASN A 27 -6.39 7.50 0.05
N PHE A 28 -7.11 6.67 0.81
CA PHE A 28 -7.48 5.31 0.43
C PHE A 28 -8.19 5.20 -0.93
N ARG A 29 -8.91 6.25 -1.36
CA ARG A 29 -9.55 6.29 -2.68
C ARG A 29 -8.56 6.05 -3.82
N VAL A 30 -7.32 6.53 -3.69
CA VAL A 30 -6.29 6.33 -4.72
C VAL A 30 -5.88 4.86 -4.80
N GLU A 31 -5.74 4.20 -3.65
CA GLU A 31 -5.48 2.76 -3.58
C GLU A 31 -6.64 1.94 -4.15
N CYS A 32 -7.88 2.22 -3.74
CA CYS A 32 -9.06 1.53 -4.27
C CYS A 32 -9.17 1.67 -5.79
N GLN A 33 -8.79 2.83 -6.34
CA GLN A 33 -8.79 3.02 -7.79
C GLN A 33 -7.71 2.22 -8.51
N GLY A 34 -6.52 2.06 -7.92
CA GLY A 34 -5.51 1.18 -8.49
C GLY A 34 -5.91 -0.28 -8.36
N LEU A 35 -6.44 -0.69 -7.19
CA LEU A 35 -6.95 -2.03 -6.96
C LEU A 35 -8.04 -2.40 -7.98
N GLY A 36 -8.99 -1.49 -8.24
CA GLY A 36 -10.06 -1.71 -9.23
C GLY A 36 -9.60 -1.84 -10.68
N ARG A 37 -8.31 -1.60 -10.97
CA ARG A 37 -7.72 -1.91 -12.28
C ARG A 37 -7.27 -3.36 -12.37
N ALA A 38 -6.82 -3.95 -11.27
CA ALA A 38 -6.49 -5.37 -11.19
C ALA A 38 -7.78 -6.19 -10.94
N GLY A 39 -7.80 -7.43 -11.41
CA GLY A 39 -8.87 -8.39 -11.10
C GLY A 39 -10.27 -8.05 -11.64
N ARG A 40 -10.36 -7.31 -12.74
CA ARG A 40 -11.65 -7.02 -13.40
C ARG A 40 -12.32 -8.31 -13.88
N GLN A 41 -13.64 -8.39 -13.75
CA GLN A 41 -14.47 -9.51 -14.26
C GLN A 41 -14.05 -10.91 -13.78
N GLY A 42 -13.44 -11.00 -12.58
CA GLY A 42 -12.98 -12.28 -12.03
C GLY A 42 -11.61 -12.71 -12.54
N ASP A 43 -10.90 -11.84 -13.26
CA ASP A 43 -9.51 -12.07 -13.64
C ASP A 43 -8.63 -12.18 -12.39
N PRO A 44 -7.55 -12.98 -12.43
CA PRO A 44 -6.54 -12.91 -11.40
C PRO A 44 -5.85 -11.54 -11.47
N GLY A 45 -5.49 -11.01 -10.31
CA GLY A 45 -4.76 -9.75 -10.21
C GLY A 45 -4.39 -9.44 -8.77
N THR A 46 -3.33 -8.66 -8.62
CA THR A 46 -2.84 -8.24 -7.30
C THR A 46 -2.54 -6.76 -7.31
N ALA A 47 -2.58 -6.17 -6.12
CA ALA A 47 -2.07 -4.83 -5.88
C ALA A 47 -1.08 -4.89 -4.72
N GLU A 48 0.03 -4.19 -4.86
CA GLU A 48 1.08 -4.14 -3.85
C GLU A 48 1.59 -2.72 -3.68
N LEU A 49 2.08 -2.45 -2.48
CA LEU A 49 2.62 -1.17 -2.09
C LEU A 49 4.10 -1.33 -1.77
N ALA A 50 4.94 -0.56 -2.46
CA ALA A 50 6.35 -0.43 -2.18
C ALA A 50 6.58 0.97 -1.58
N ILE A 51 6.96 1.01 -0.31
CA ILE A 51 7.22 2.24 0.44
C ILE A 51 8.64 2.29 0.97
N SER A 52 9.16 3.50 1.07
CA SER A 52 10.42 3.79 1.74
C SER A 52 10.18 4.39 3.12
N LEU A 53 11.06 4.06 4.07
CA LEU A 53 11.11 4.77 5.36
C LEU A 53 11.49 6.25 5.21
N GLU A 54 12.00 6.64 4.04
CA GLU A 54 12.40 8.01 3.73
C GLU A 54 11.26 8.83 3.10
N ASP A 55 10.16 8.19 2.70
CA ASP A 55 9.01 8.87 2.11
C ASP A 55 8.42 9.89 3.08
N ALA A 56 8.06 11.07 2.59
CA ALA A 56 7.61 12.18 3.43
C ALA A 56 6.43 11.80 4.33
N LEU A 57 5.40 11.16 3.77
CA LEU A 57 4.22 10.73 4.54
C LEU A 57 4.57 9.62 5.54
N VAL A 58 5.44 8.68 5.17
CA VAL A 58 5.87 7.60 6.07
C VAL A 58 6.64 8.18 7.27
N ARG A 59 7.56 9.12 7.01
CA ARG A 59 8.31 9.83 8.05
C ARG A 59 7.41 10.62 8.97
N GLU A 60 6.41 11.31 8.42
CA GLU A 60 5.44 12.08 9.19
C GLU A 60 4.62 11.17 10.12
N LEU A 61 4.00 10.12 9.57
CA LEU A 61 3.18 9.18 10.34
C LEU A 61 4.00 8.40 11.38
N ALA A 62 5.23 8.03 11.04
CA ALA A 62 6.14 7.36 11.97
C ALA A 62 6.62 8.28 13.10
N ALA A 63 6.74 9.59 12.87
CA ALA A 63 7.17 10.55 13.89
C ALA A 63 6.03 11.01 14.83
N ALA A 64 4.76 10.78 14.46
CA ALA A 64 3.61 11.10 15.30
C ALA A 64 3.68 10.40 16.66
N ALA A 65 3.18 11.02 17.74
CA ALA A 65 3.32 10.52 19.10
C ALA A 65 2.37 9.34 19.41
N PRO A 66 2.85 8.21 19.97
CA PRO A 66 4.25 7.87 20.23
C PRO A 66 4.99 7.50 18.94
N PRO A 67 6.28 7.83 18.78
CA PRO A 67 7.00 7.55 17.53
C PRO A 67 7.09 6.04 17.27
N LEU A 68 6.93 5.64 16.01
CA LEU A 68 7.08 4.25 15.61
C LEU A 68 8.54 3.82 15.60
N PRO A 69 8.88 2.71 16.27
CA PRO A 69 10.20 2.12 16.13
C PRO A 69 10.41 1.65 14.69
N ARG A 70 11.66 1.75 14.22
CA ARG A 70 12.03 1.26 12.88
C ARG A 70 11.74 -0.25 12.77
N PRO A 71 11.18 -0.72 11.65
CA PRO A 71 10.92 -2.14 11.47
C PRO A 71 12.22 -2.92 11.37
N GLN A 72 12.23 -4.10 11.98
CA GLN A 72 13.35 -5.04 11.89
C GLN A 72 13.14 -5.93 10.67
N LEU A 73 14.11 -5.92 9.75
CA LEU A 73 14.07 -6.77 8.57
C LEU A 73 14.51 -8.22 8.86
N SER A 74 15.21 -8.45 9.98
CA SER A 74 15.63 -9.79 10.42
C SER A 74 15.97 -9.84 11.91
N GLY A 75 15.34 -10.75 12.67
CA GLY A 75 15.82 -11.25 13.98
C GLY A 75 16.07 -10.26 15.12
N GLY A 76 15.68 -8.99 14.98
CA GLY A 76 15.97 -7.92 15.95
C GLY A 76 14.82 -7.59 16.91
N LEU A 77 15.11 -6.70 17.86
CA LEU A 77 14.13 -6.14 18.80
C LEU A 77 13.39 -4.96 18.12
N GLY A 78 12.17 -5.19 17.66
CA GLY A 78 11.33 -4.19 16.97
C GLY A 78 10.18 -4.85 16.20
N PRO A 79 9.23 -4.07 15.67
CA PRO A 79 8.13 -4.63 14.90
C PRO A 79 8.67 -5.25 13.61
N GLY A 80 8.08 -6.37 13.20
CA GLY A 80 8.30 -6.86 11.84
C GLY A 80 7.75 -5.88 10.80
N PRO A 81 8.12 -6.01 9.52
CA PRO A 81 7.67 -5.11 8.47
C PRO A 81 6.14 -5.03 8.38
N ALA A 82 5.44 -6.16 8.54
CA ALA A 82 3.99 -6.20 8.52
C ALA A 82 3.37 -5.36 9.65
N ALA A 83 3.81 -5.55 10.90
CA ALA A 83 3.28 -4.80 12.05
C ALA A 83 3.54 -3.28 11.92
N PHE A 84 4.68 -2.89 11.37
CA PHE A 84 4.98 -1.48 11.10
C PHE A 84 4.05 -0.90 10.03
N VAL A 85 3.78 -1.65 8.95
CA VAL A 85 2.87 -1.23 7.89
C VAL A 85 1.44 -1.11 8.42
N GLU A 86 0.94 -2.09 9.18
CA GLU A 86 -0.41 -2.04 9.77
C GLU A 86 -0.61 -0.78 10.63
N GLU A 87 0.37 -0.46 11.47
CA GLU A 87 0.33 0.71 12.32
C GLU A 87 0.43 2.03 11.52
N LEU A 88 1.24 2.08 10.45
CA LEU A 88 1.24 3.22 9.52
C LEU A 88 -0.15 3.43 8.89
N TYR A 89 -0.83 2.35 8.49
CA TYR A 89 -2.17 2.40 7.92
C TYR A 89 -3.20 2.89 8.95
N ALA A 90 -3.09 2.45 10.20
CA ALA A 90 -3.95 2.92 11.29
C ALA A 90 -3.79 4.44 11.50
N ARG A 91 -2.55 4.94 11.57
CA ARG A 91 -2.27 6.37 11.76
C ARG A 91 -2.73 7.22 10.59
N ARG A 92 -2.54 6.74 9.36
CA ARG A 92 -3.06 7.42 8.18
C ARG A 92 -4.58 7.53 8.23
N SER A 93 -5.26 6.47 8.66
CA SER A 93 -6.72 6.46 8.79
C SER A 93 -7.19 7.49 9.83
N ALA A 94 -6.49 7.61 10.96
CA ALA A 94 -6.77 8.64 11.96
C ALA A 94 -6.54 10.07 11.41
N LYS A 95 -5.41 10.31 10.73
CA LYS A 95 -5.09 11.60 10.11
C LYS A 95 -6.17 12.03 9.09
N VAL A 96 -6.67 11.10 8.28
CA VAL A 96 -7.74 11.40 7.31
C VAL A 96 -9.07 11.73 8.01
N ALA A 97 -9.37 11.06 9.13
CA ALA A 97 -10.57 11.34 9.90
C ALA A 97 -10.55 12.72 10.58
N GLU A 98 -9.37 13.20 11.03
CA GLU A 98 -9.21 14.54 11.62
C GLU A 98 -9.34 15.69 10.60
N LEU A 99 -9.15 15.39 9.32
CA LEU A 99 -9.23 16.36 8.22
C LEU A 99 -10.62 16.39 7.54
N SER A 100 -11.56 15.55 7.99
CA SER A 100 -12.93 15.43 7.44
C SER A 100 -13.97 16.04 8.38
#